data_AF-A0A7Y2YID1-F1
#
_entry.id   AF-A0A7Y2YID1-F1
#
_cell.length_a   1.000
_cell.length_b   1.000
_cell.length_c   1.000
_cell.angle_alpha   90.00
_cell.angle_beta   90.00
_cell.angle_gamma   90.00
#
_symmetry.space_group_name_H-M   'P 1'
#
loop_
_entity.id
_entity.type
_entity.pdbx_description
1 polymer ?
#
loop_
_entity_poly.entity_id
_entity_poly.type
_entity_poly.pdbx_seq_one_letter_code
_entity_poly.pdbx_strand_id
1 'polypeptide(L)'
;TSLVVLVCCYFFPPNIFWFMLFIGTVFASSWGPVGLMSVWSKRITRDAAFWGMISGFFMNVIPAAIDYLGIIEMPEYYPAVIGTVVSIAVILVVSARGKVSREEKIYRMRLHRPPVCDIDRAKTIKTLLAPLGLMVYGMAIPFLLLKYYVVPYQIGSGEILADGSVNWNTPEALISLSAFVLHVPLALLAMKVIWGRYNPETRRNREILRRARL
;
A
#
# COMPACT_ATOMS: atom_id res chain seq x y z
N THR A 1 -10.07 16.39 -21.14
CA THR A 1 -9.44 15.19 -20.56
C THR A 1 -10.38 13.99 -20.57
N SER A 2 -11.58 14.07 -19.98
CA SER A 2 -12.50 12.93 -19.89
C SER A 2 -13.00 12.39 -21.25
N LEU A 3 -13.24 13.25 -22.24
CA LEU A 3 -13.64 12.83 -23.59
C LEU A 3 -12.51 12.09 -24.33
N VAL A 4 -11.27 12.52 -24.14
CA VAL A 4 -10.08 11.88 -24.72
C VAL A 4 -9.88 10.50 -24.11
N VAL A 5 -10.02 10.39 -22.77
CA VAL A 5 -9.97 9.09 -22.07
C VAL A 5 -11.08 8.16 -22.55
N LEU A 6 -12.30 8.66 -22.75
CA LEU A 6 -13.43 7.88 -23.27
C LEU A 6 -13.14 7.30 -24.66
N VAL A 7 -12.61 8.13 -25.56
CA VAL A 7 -12.23 7.71 -26.92
C VAL A 7 -11.10 6.68 -26.85
N CYS A 8 -10.08 6.89 -26.01
CA CYS A 8 -9.01 5.92 -25.79
C CYS A 8 -9.55 4.57 -25.28
N CYS A 9 -10.42 4.57 -24.27
CA CYS A 9 -11.01 3.34 -23.72
C CYS A 9 -11.85 2.55 -24.73
N TYR A 10 -12.38 3.21 -25.78
CA TYR A 10 -13.07 2.53 -26.87
C TYR A 10 -12.12 1.73 -27.77
N PHE A 11 -10.88 2.22 -27.96
CA PHE A 11 -9.88 1.58 -28.81
C PHE A 11 -8.97 0.59 -28.08
N PHE A 12 -8.80 0.71 -26.76
CA PHE A 12 -8.04 -0.25 -25.97
C PHE A 12 -8.92 -1.46 -25.59
N PRO A 13 -8.51 -2.70 -25.89
CA PRO A 13 -9.30 -3.89 -25.57
C PRO A 13 -9.57 -3.97 -24.05
N PRO A 14 -10.73 -4.54 -23.63
CA PRO A 14 -11.19 -4.55 -22.24
C PRO A 14 -10.43 -5.55 -21.37
N ASN A 15 -9.10 -5.45 -21.33
CA ASN A 15 -8.25 -6.08 -20.31
C ASN A 15 -8.08 -5.10 -19.13
N ILE A 16 -9.18 -4.47 -18.69
CA ILE A 16 -9.18 -3.45 -17.64
C ILE A 16 -8.52 -3.97 -16.36
N PHE A 17 -8.72 -5.25 -16.04
CA PHE A 17 -8.08 -5.92 -14.92
C PHE A 17 -6.55 -5.84 -14.99
N TRP A 18 -5.96 -6.25 -16.12
CA TRP A 18 -4.51 -6.21 -16.34
C TRP A 18 -3.97 -4.78 -16.38
N PHE A 19 -4.72 -3.85 -16.95
CA PHE A 19 -4.36 -2.43 -16.95
C PHE A 19 -4.29 -1.86 -15.52
N MET A 20 -5.25 -2.22 -14.66
CA MET A 20 -5.25 -1.81 -13.26
C MET A 20 -4.06 -2.41 -12.48
N LEU A 21 -3.73 -3.68 -12.72
CA LEU A 21 -2.56 -4.32 -12.11
C LEU A 21 -1.25 -3.67 -12.58
N PHE A 22 -1.11 -3.42 -13.87
CA PHE A 22 0.05 -2.74 -14.44
C PHE A 22 0.22 -1.34 -13.85
N ILE A 23 -0.82 -0.51 -13.86
CA ILE A 23 -0.75 0.85 -13.29
C ILE A 23 -0.41 0.81 -11.80
N GLY A 24 -1.06 -0.08 -11.05
CA GLY A 24 -0.84 -0.21 -9.61
C GLY A 24 0.61 -0.52 -9.29
N THR A 25 1.23 -1.44 -10.03
CA THR A 25 2.63 -1.83 -9.80
C THR A 25 3.63 -0.75 -10.22
N VAL A 26 3.35 0.03 -11.27
CA VAL A 26 4.18 1.18 -11.67
C VAL A 26 4.24 2.22 -10.55
N PHE A 27 3.10 2.60 -9.97
CA PHE A 27 3.07 3.54 -8.85
C PHE A 27 3.68 2.95 -7.59
N ALA A 28 3.40 1.68 -7.28
CA ALA A 28 3.96 1.01 -6.10
C ALA A 28 5.49 0.97 -6.14
N SER A 29 6.07 0.60 -7.29
CA SER A 29 7.51 0.45 -7.46
C SER A 29 8.28 1.77 -7.51
N SER A 30 7.70 2.81 -8.11
CA SER A 30 8.34 4.13 -8.22
C SER A 30 8.13 5.01 -6.98
N TRP A 31 6.92 5.06 -6.45
CA TRP A 31 6.55 6.00 -5.38
C TRP A 31 6.52 5.36 -4.00
N GLY A 32 6.31 4.04 -3.90
CA GLY A 32 6.24 3.32 -2.62
C GLY A 32 7.47 3.56 -1.74
N PRO A 33 8.71 3.24 -2.23
CA PRO A 33 9.93 3.48 -1.46
C PRO A 33 10.10 4.95 -1.05
N VAL A 34 9.84 5.87 -1.97
CA VAL A 34 9.99 7.31 -1.76
C VAL A 34 9.00 7.83 -0.71
N GLY A 35 7.74 7.43 -0.79
CA GLY A 35 6.70 7.83 0.16
C GLY A 35 7.00 7.36 1.58
N LEU A 36 7.38 6.09 1.74
CA LEU A 36 7.77 5.55 3.04
C LEU A 36 9.02 6.25 3.58
N MET A 37 10.07 6.36 2.78
CA MET A 37 11.32 6.98 3.22
C MET A 37 11.15 8.48 3.52
N SER A 38 10.30 9.20 2.79
CA SER A 38 10.05 10.64 3.03
C SER A 38 9.46 10.91 4.42
N VAL A 39 8.66 9.98 4.94
CA VAL A 39 8.05 10.13 6.27
C VAL A 39 9.02 9.71 7.38
N TRP A 40 9.74 8.59 7.22
CA TRP A 40 10.48 7.96 8.32
C TRP A 40 12.01 8.02 8.20
N SER A 41 12.58 8.18 7.01
CA SER A 41 14.03 8.20 6.82
C SER A 41 14.67 9.50 7.30
N LYS A 42 15.81 9.36 7.99
CA LYS A 42 16.63 10.50 8.39
C LYS A 42 17.59 10.99 7.31
N ARG A 43 17.76 10.21 6.24
CA ARG A 43 18.81 10.38 5.22
C ARG A 43 18.30 10.72 3.82
N ILE A 44 17.02 10.49 3.53
CA ILE A 44 16.48 10.78 2.19
C ILE A 44 16.55 12.29 1.89
N THR A 45 17.03 12.62 0.71
CA THR A 45 17.10 13.99 0.18
C THR A 45 16.05 14.17 -0.93
N ARG A 46 15.70 15.42 -1.26
CA ARG A 46 14.84 15.74 -2.41
C ARG A 46 15.32 15.08 -3.71
N ASP A 47 16.63 15.16 -3.99
CA ASP A 47 17.20 14.61 -5.23
C ASP A 47 17.12 13.08 -5.24
N ALA A 48 17.36 12.43 -4.10
CA ALA A 48 17.22 10.98 -3.99
C ALA A 48 15.77 10.54 -4.20
N ALA A 49 14.81 11.28 -3.63
CA ALA A 49 13.39 11.03 -3.87
C ALA A 49 13.02 11.20 -5.35
N PHE A 50 13.47 12.28 -5.99
CA PHE A 50 13.20 12.56 -7.40
C PHE A 50 13.78 11.49 -8.33
N TRP A 51 15.07 11.18 -8.20
CA TRP A 51 15.74 10.18 -9.01
C TRP A 51 15.27 8.76 -8.69
N GLY A 52 14.88 8.47 -7.45
CA GLY A 52 14.22 7.23 -7.07
C GLY A 52 12.89 7.02 -7.82
N MET A 53 12.04 8.05 -7.88
CA MET A 53 10.77 7.96 -8.63
C MET A 53 11.01 7.75 -10.12
N ILE A 54 11.91 8.53 -10.74
CA ILE A 54 12.21 8.41 -12.18
C ILE A 54 12.78 7.04 -12.51
N SER A 55 13.83 6.63 -11.79
CA SER A 55 14.48 5.35 -12.06
C SER A 55 13.54 4.16 -11.82
N GLY A 56 12.75 4.18 -10.74
CA GLY A 56 11.76 3.13 -10.49
C GLY A 56 10.66 3.05 -11.55
N PHE A 57 10.20 4.20 -12.05
CA PHE A 57 9.20 4.26 -13.12
C PHE A 57 9.74 3.63 -14.41
N PHE A 58 10.89 4.09 -14.90
CA PHE A 58 11.45 3.58 -16.15
C PHE A 58 11.90 2.12 -16.04
N MET A 59 12.43 1.71 -14.90
CA MET A 59 12.85 0.32 -14.67
C MET A 59 11.70 -0.64 -14.34
N ASN A 60 10.47 -0.14 -14.32
CA ASN A 60 9.26 -0.95 -14.41
C ASN A 60 8.70 -0.93 -15.85
N VAL A 61 8.48 0.27 -16.42
CA VAL A 61 7.83 0.43 -17.72
C VAL A 61 8.64 -0.19 -18.86
N ILE A 62 9.97 -0.07 -18.85
CA ILE A 62 10.81 -0.61 -19.93
C ILE A 62 10.76 -2.15 -19.94
N PRO A 63 11.02 -2.88 -18.83
CA PRO A 63 10.84 -4.33 -18.80
C PRO A 63 9.43 -4.78 -19.19
N ALA A 64 8.40 -4.11 -18.69
CA ALA A 64 7.02 -4.44 -19.04
C ALA A 64 6.71 -4.21 -20.53
N ALA A 65 7.30 -3.17 -21.14
CA ALA A 65 7.15 -2.94 -22.58
C ALA A 65 7.90 -3.98 -23.41
N ILE A 66 9.08 -4.43 -22.97
CA ILE A 66 9.86 -5.50 -23.63
C ILE A 66 9.07 -6.81 -23.62
N ASP A 67 8.45 -7.15 -22.48
CA ASP A 67 7.58 -8.31 -22.32
C ASP A 67 6.31 -8.19 -23.19
N TYR A 68 5.64 -7.03 -23.15
CA TYR A 68 4.48 -6.74 -24.00
C TYR A 68 4.77 -6.86 -25.51
N LEU A 69 5.98 -6.49 -25.94
CA LEU A 69 6.40 -6.62 -27.33
C LEU A 69 6.84 -8.04 -27.72
N GLY A 70 6.84 -8.99 -26.78
CA GLY A 70 7.23 -10.38 -27.01
C GLY A 70 8.73 -10.56 -27.25
N ILE A 71 9.57 -9.62 -26.80
CA ILE A 71 11.02 -9.70 -26.97
C ILE A 71 11.63 -10.64 -25.93
N ILE A 72 11.16 -10.55 -24.67
CA ILE A 72 11.60 -11.40 -23.55
C ILE A 72 10.36 -11.74 -22.73
N GLU A 73 10.07 -13.02 -22.54
CA GLU A 73 9.01 -13.46 -21.63
C GLU A 73 9.45 -13.29 -20.17
N MET A 74 8.67 -12.54 -19.40
CA MET A 74 8.94 -12.25 -17.99
C MET A 74 7.74 -12.64 -17.11
N PRO A 75 7.96 -13.13 -15.88
CA PRO A 75 6.87 -13.25 -14.91
C PRO A 75 6.25 -11.88 -14.62
N GLU A 76 4.94 -11.81 -14.46
CA GLU A 76 4.18 -10.55 -14.31
C GLU A 76 4.73 -9.60 -13.22
N TYR A 77 5.25 -10.15 -12.13
CA TYR A 77 5.77 -9.34 -11.02
C TYR A 77 7.18 -8.79 -11.24
N TYR A 78 7.93 -9.28 -12.23
CA TYR A 78 9.33 -8.90 -12.46
C TYR A 78 9.52 -7.40 -12.72
N PRO A 79 8.78 -6.77 -13.66
CA PRO A 79 8.91 -5.33 -13.92
C PRO A 79 8.74 -4.48 -12.65
N ALA A 80 7.76 -4.82 -11.82
CA ALA A 80 7.51 -4.15 -10.54
C ALA A 80 8.66 -4.31 -9.56
N VAL A 81 9.21 -5.52 -9.44
CA VAL A 81 10.34 -5.82 -8.56
C VAL A 81 11.59 -5.08 -9.03
N ILE A 82 11.91 -5.13 -10.32
CA ILE A 82 13.06 -4.42 -10.89
C ILE A 82 12.95 -2.92 -10.64
N GLY A 83 11.80 -2.31 -10.95
CA GLY A 83 11.54 -0.90 -10.68
C GLY A 83 11.75 -0.56 -9.20
N THR A 84 11.22 -1.38 -8.30
CA THR A 84 11.34 -1.16 -6.85
C THR A 84 12.79 -1.24 -6.37
N VAL A 85 13.52 -2.28 -6.80
CA VAL A 85 14.92 -2.50 -6.42
C VAL A 85 15.80 -1.38 -6.93
N VAL A 86 15.63 -0.96 -8.19
CA VAL A 86 16.42 0.14 -8.75
C VAL A 86 16.08 1.47 -8.08
N SER A 87 14.79 1.75 -7.82
CA SER A 87 14.37 2.93 -7.07
C SER A 87 15.08 3.00 -5.71
N ILE A 88 15.06 1.92 -4.94
CA ILE A 88 15.74 1.83 -3.63
C ILE A 88 17.25 2.03 -3.80
N ALA A 89 17.89 1.35 -4.75
CA ALA A 89 19.33 1.47 -4.98
C ALA A 89 19.73 2.92 -5.31
N VAL A 90 19.00 3.58 -6.21
CA VAL A 90 19.22 4.99 -6.57
C VAL A 90 19.01 5.91 -5.37
N ILE A 91 17.93 5.71 -4.60
CA ILE A 91 17.67 6.50 -3.39
C ILE A 91 18.85 6.37 -2.42
N LEU A 92 19.33 5.15 -2.17
CA LEU A 92 20.43 4.90 -1.24
C LEU A 92 21.74 5.55 -1.71
N VAL A 93 22.09 5.39 -2.98
CA VAL A 93 23.32 5.96 -3.57
C VAL A 93 23.29 7.48 -3.56
N VAL A 94 22.19 8.10 -4.01
CA VAL A 94 22.04 9.55 -4.07
C VAL A 94 21.95 10.14 -2.67
N SER A 95 21.22 9.50 -1.75
CA SER A 95 21.13 9.96 -0.35
C SER A 95 22.46 9.86 0.38
N ALA A 96 23.30 8.88 0.06
CA ALA A 96 24.63 8.74 0.66
C ALA A 96 25.60 9.83 0.20
N ARG A 97 25.42 10.37 -1.01
CA ARG A 97 26.23 11.46 -1.58
C ARG A 97 25.68 12.85 -1.29
N GLY A 98 24.38 12.94 -0.98
CA GLY A 98 23.70 14.19 -0.66
C GLY A 98 23.75 14.55 0.83
N LYS A 99 23.30 15.77 1.16
CA LYS A 99 23.12 16.24 2.53
C LYS A 99 21.70 16.73 2.73
N VAL A 100 21.01 16.16 3.71
CA VAL A 100 19.65 16.61 4.08
C VAL A 100 19.71 18.04 4.61
N SER A 101 18.91 18.92 4.03
CA SER A 101 18.85 20.32 4.42
C SER A 101 18.22 20.49 5.81
N ARG A 102 18.50 21.63 6.45
CA ARG A 102 17.88 21.94 7.75
C ARG A 102 16.36 22.03 7.63
N GLU A 103 15.86 22.58 6.52
CA GLU A 103 14.44 22.74 6.24
C GLU A 103 13.74 21.39 6.08
N GLU A 104 14.32 20.48 5.29
CA GLU A 104 13.82 19.10 5.11
C GLU A 104 13.73 18.38 6.45
N LYS A 105 14.78 18.48 7.28
CA LYS A 105 14.80 17.88 8.61
C LYS A 105 13.69 18.44 9.50
N ILE A 106 13.49 19.76 9.52
CA ILE A 106 12.44 20.40 10.33
C ILE A 106 11.05 20.01 9.80
N TYR A 107 10.85 19.98 8.49
CA TYR A 107 9.59 19.56 7.88
C TYR A 107 9.23 18.11 8.25
N ARG A 108 10.17 17.17 8.12
CA ARG A 108 9.94 15.77 8.54
C ARG A 108 9.57 15.66 10.01
N MET A 109 10.24 16.41 10.89
CA MET A 109 9.91 16.39 12.33
C MET A 109 8.50 16.95 12.61
N ARG A 110 8.02 17.91 11.79
CA ARG A 110 6.66 18.46 11.89
C ARG A 110 5.59 17.49 11.39
N LEU A 111 5.87 16.67 10.37
CA LEU A 111 4.93 15.63 9.87
C LEU A 111 4.46 14.68 10.99
N HIS A 112 5.34 14.41 11.96
CA HIS A 112 5.01 13.52 13.09
C HIS A 112 4.29 14.24 14.24
N ARG A 113 3.91 15.51 14.11
CA ARG A 113 3.17 16.25 15.14
C ARG A 113 1.79 16.62 14.61
N PRO A 114 0.69 16.11 15.21
CA PRO A 114 -0.64 16.52 14.81
C PRO A 114 -0.85 18.00 15.20
N PRO A 115 -1.46 18.82 14.33
CA PRO A 115 -1.84 20.18 14.68
C PRO A 115 -2.98 20.16 15.71
N VAL A 116 -3.08 21.21 16.52
CA VAL A 116 -4.03 21.28 17.65
C VAL A 116 -5.48 21.15 17.18
N CYS A 117 -5.81 21.71 16.01
CA CYS A 117 -7.15 21.65 15.41
C CYS A 117 -7.60 20.25 14.96
N ASP A 118 -6.66 19.30 14.86
CA ASP A 118 -6.96 17.91 14.51
C ASP A 118 -7.17 17.03 15.76
N ILE A 119 -6.82 17.52 16.95
CA ILE A 119 -7.07 16.83 18.22
C ILE A 119 -8.53 17.06 18.63
N ASP A 120 -9.42 16.23 18.09
CA ASP A 120 -10.86 16.31 18.33
C ASP A 120 -11.47 14.92 18.52
N ARG A 121 -12.32 14.77 19.54
CA ARG A 121 -12.91 13.47 19.88
C ARG A 121 -13.92 13.00 18.83
N ALA A 122 -14.76 13.89 18.32
CA ALA A 122 -15.79 13.53 17.35
C ALA A 122 -15.17 13.13 16.00
N LYS A 123 -14.18 13.87 15.53
CA LYS A 123 -13.40 13.51 14.33
C LYS A 123 -12.66 12.20 14.53
N THR A 124 -12.02 11.99 15.69
CA THR A 124 -11.30 10.74 16.00
C THR A 124 -12.23 9.53 15.88
N ILE A 125 -13.43 9.58 16.47
CA ILE A 125 -14.41 8.48 16.40
C ILE A 125 -14.83 8.22 14.94
N LYS A 126 -15.09 9.27 14.16
CA LYS A 126 -15.42 9.12 12.73
C LYS A 126 -14.28 8.48 11.94
N THR A 127 -13.03 8.90 12.18
CA THR A 127 -11.86 8.33 11.51
C THR A 127 -11.65 6.85 11.85
N LEU A 128 -12.04 6.39 13.05
CA LEU A 128 -11.95 4.99 13.46
C LEU A 128 -12.94 4.06 12.72
N LEU A 129 -13.95 4.60 12.05
CA LEU A 129 -14.85 3.79 11.23
C LEU A 129 -14.12 3.15 10.04
N ALA A 130 -13.12 3.81 9.47
CA ALA A 130 -12.34 3.28 8.36
C ALA A 130 -11.55 2.00 8.74
N PRO A 131 -10.68 2.00 9.78
CA PRO A 131 -10.02 0.77 10.20
C PRO A 131 -11.01 -0.25 10.79
N LEU A 132 -12.16 0.18 11.34
CA LEU A 132 -13.21 -0.76 11.74
C LEU A 132 -13.78 -1.51 10.54
N GLY A 133 -14.10 -0.80 9.45
CA GLY A 133 -14.52 -1.41 8.20
C GLY A 133 -13.46 -2.36 7.64
N LEU A 134 -12.18 -1.97 7.70
CA LEU A 134 -11.06 -2.83 7.28
C LEU A 134 -10.96 -4.11 8.12
N MET A 135 -11.20 -4.02 9.43
CA MET A 135 -11.21 -5.17 10.33
C MET A 135 -12.38 -6.11 10.03
N VAL A 136 -13.58 -5.55 9.85
CA VAL A 136 -14.78 -6.32 9.47
C VAL A 136 -14.55 -7.02 8.13
N TYR A 137 -13.98 -6.32 7.15
CA TYR A 137 -13.58 -6.90 5.88
C TYR A 137 -12.59 -8.06 6.05
N GLY A 138 -11.51 -7.87 6.81
CA GLY A 138 -10.52 -8.90 7.08
C GLY A 138 -11.09 -10.14 7.79
N MET A 139 -12.11 -9.96 8.63
CA MET A 139 -12.82 -11.08 9.28
C MET A 139 -13.83 -11.77 8.35
N ALA A 140 -14.58 -11.02 7.53
CA ALA A 140 -15.67 -11.57 6.74
C ALA A 140 -15.22 -12.27 5.45
N ILE A 141 -14.22 -11.72 4.77
CA ILE A 141 -13.75 -12.21 3.46
C ILE A 141 -13.27 -13.67 3.48
N PRO A 142 -12.52 -14.16 4.48
CA PRO A 142 -12.15 -15.57 4.54
C PRO A 142 -13.34 -16.52 4.42
N PHE A 143 -14.46 -16.23 5.11
CA PHE A 143 -15.67 -17.06 5.05
C PHE A 143 -16.33 -17.00 3.68
N LEU A 144 -16.36 -15.82 3.05
CA LEU A 144 -16.90 -15.66 1.70
C LEU A 144 -16.03 -16.39 0.67
N LEU A 145 -14.71 -16.27 0.75
CA LEU A 145 -13.79 -17.00 -0.11
C LEU A 145 -13.91 -18.51 0.08
N LEU A 146 -13.99 -19.00 1.32
CA LEU A 146 -14.20 -20.42 1.57
C LEU A 146 -15.49 -20.93 0.91
N LYS A 147 -16.60 -20.22 1.11
CA LYS A 147 -17.92 -20.64 0.62
C LYS A 147 -18.11 -20.52 -0.90
N TYR A 148 -17.66 -19.41 -1.48
CA TYR A 148 -17.96 -19.07 -2.88
C TYR A 148 -16.79 -19.33 -3.84
N TYR A 149 -15.59 -19.58 -3.34
CA TYR A 149 -14.41 -19.82 -4.17
C TYR A 149 -13.71 -21.15 -3.84
N VAL A 150 -13.17 -21.32 -2.63
CA VAL A 150 -12.32 -22.49 -2.29
C VAL A 150 -13.09 -23.80 -2.37
N VAL A 151 -14.25 -23.90 -1.71
CA VAL A 151 -15.04 -25.15 -1.71
C VAL A 151 -15.51 -25.50 -3.13
N PRO A 152 -16.15 -24.60 -3.91
CA PRO A 152 -16.50 -24.90 -5.29
C PRO A 152 -15.30 -25.28 -6.16
N TYR A 153 -14.17 -24.60 -6.00
CA TYR A 153 -12.95 -24.89 -6.74
C TYR A 153 -12.42 -26.29 -6.44
N GLN A 154 -12.26 -26.65 -5.16
CA GLN A 154 -11.75 -27.96 -4.75
C GLN A 154 -12.69 -29.12 -5.13
N ILE A 155 -14.00 -28.90 -5.14
CA ILE A 155 -14.97 -29.87 -5.67
C ILE A 155 -14.73 -30.06 -7.17
N GLY A 156 -14.57 -28.96 -7.92
CA GLY A 156 -14.35 -28.99 -9.36
C GLY A 156 -13.00 -29.57 -9.78
N SER A 157 -11.94 -29.36 -8.99
CA SER A 157 -10.59 -29.87 -9.22
C SER A 157 -10.36 -31.28 -8.66
N GLY A 158 -11.28 -31.79 -7.85
CA GLY A 158 -11.13 -33.09 -7.17
C GLY A 158 -10.14 -33.08 -6.01
N GLU A 159 -9.79 -31.90 -5.50
CA GLU A 159 -8.84 -31.71 -4.39
C GLU A 159 -9.50 -31.74 -3.01
N ILE A 160 -10.84 -31.75 -2.96
CA ILE A 160 -11.59 -31.84 -1.70
C ILE A 160 -11.34 -33.20 -1.04
N LEU A 161 -11.27 -33.22 0.29
CA LEU A 161 -10.99 -34.44 1.03
C LEU A 161 -12.19 -35.42 0.94
N ALA A 162 -11.91 -36.70 1.14
CA ALA A 162 -12.91 -37.76 1.02
C ALA A 162 -14.09 -37.62 2.01
N ASP A 163 -13.89 -36.89 3.11
CA ASP A 163 -14.91 -36.56 4.11
C ASP A 163 -15.72 -35.28 3.76
N GLY A 164 -15.44 -34.66 2.62
CA GLY A 164 -16.07 -33.41 2.18
C GLY A 164 -15.49 -32.15 2.82
N SER A 165 -14.39 -32.26 3.58
CA SER A 165 -13.71 -31.11 4.19
C SER A 165 -12.69 -30.45 3.25
N VAL A 166 -12.40 -29.17 3.51
CA VAL A 166 -11.44 -28.38 2.72
C VAL A 166 -10.03 -28.93 2.89
N ASN A 167 -9.33 -29.14 1.78
CA ASN A 167 -7.92 -29.47 1.78
C ASN A 167 -7.06 -28.21 1.99
N TRP A 168 -6.55 -28.04 3.21
CA TRP A 168 -5.77 -26.87 3.62
C TRP A 168 -4.32 -26.83 3.08
N ASN A 169 -3.87 -27.88 2.41
CA ASN A 169 -2.55 -27.90 1.78
C ASN A 169 -2.53 -27.21 0.40
N THR A 170 -3.68 -26.73 -0.06
CA THR A 170 -3.82 -26.02 -1.34
C THR A 170 -3.59 -24.51 -1.18
N PRO A 171 -2.97 -23.85 -2.17
CA PRO A 171 -2.73 -22.41 -2.12
C PRO A 171 -4.04 -21.61 -2.03
N GLU A 172 -5.13 -22.07 -2.65
CA GLU A 172 -6.45 -21.43 -2.62
C GLU A 172 -7.00 -21.37 -1.19
N ALA A 173 -6.89 -22.47 -0.44
CA ALA A 173 -7.31 -22.52 0.95
C ALA A 173 -6.47 -21.59 1.83
N LEU A 174 -5.15 -21.51 1.60
CA LEU A 174 -4.26 -20.61 2.35
C LEU A 174 -4.53 -19.13 2.01
N ILE A 175 -4.82 -18.80 0.76
CA ILE A 175 -5.17 -17.45 0.31
C ILE A 175 -6.43 -16.95 1.03
N SER A 176 -7.39 -17.83 1.33
CA SER A 176 -8.61 -17.44 2.08
C SER A 176 -8.29 -16.77 3.43
N LEU A 177 -7.20 -17.17 4.09
CA LEU A 177 -6.77 -16.64 5.38
C LEU A 177 -5.96 -15.35 5.28
N SER A 178 -5.40 -15.04 4.10
CA SER A 178 -4.53 -13.88 3.89
C SER A 178 -5.22 -12.56 4.25
N ALA A 179 -6.52 -12.44 3.95
CA ALA A 179 -7.29 -11.25 4.26
C ALA A 179 -7.34 -10.99 5.77
N PHE A 180 -7.54 -12.03 6.59
CA PHE A 180 -7.54 -11.91 8.05
C PHE A 180 -6.16 -11.54 8.58
N VAL A 181 -5.14 -12.33 8.19
CA VAL A 181 -3.76 -12.18 8.66
C VAL A 181 -3.19 -10.80 8.32
N LEU A 182 -3.55 -10.23 7.17
CA LEU A 182 -3.07 -8.92 6.76
C LEU A 182 -3.90 -7.78 7.36
N HIS A 183 -5.22 -7.79 7.16
CA HIS A 183 -6.05 -6.61 7.41
C HIS A 183 -6.39 -6.42 8.88
N VAL A 184 -6.57 -7.49 9.66
CA VAL A 184 -6.95 -7.36 11.08
C VAL A 184 -5.81 -6.73 11.91
N PRO A 185 -4.55 -7.21 11.85
CA PRO A 185 -3.45 -6.57 12.57
C PRO A 185 -3.21 -5.12 12.12
N LEU A 186 -3.30 -4.84 10.82
CA LEU A 186 -3.16 -3.48 10.30
C LEU A 186 -4.27 -2.55 10.79
N ALA A 187 -5.52 -3.03 10.83
CA ALA A 187 -6.64 -2.28 11.38
C ALA A 187 -6.44 -1.97 12.87
N LEU A 188 -6.03 -2.95 13.67
CA LEU A 188 -5.73 -2.75 15.10
C LEU A 188 -4.60 -1.74 15.31
N LEU A 189 -3.53 -1.84 14.52
CA LEU A 189 -2.42 -0.88 14.56
C LEU A 189 -2.90 0.52 14.20
N ALA A 190 -3.68 0.66 13.13
CA ALA A 190 -4.25 1.93 12.70
C ALA A 190 -5.15 2.53 13.79
N MET A 191 -6.05 1.75 14.38
CA MET A 191 -6.90 2.19 15.49
C MET A 191 -6.08 2.69 16.67
N LYS A 192 -5.06 1.94 17.09
CA LYS A 192 -4.17 2.32 18.19
C LYS A 192 -3.43 3.63 17.90
N VAL A 193 -2.93 3.79 16.67
CA VAL A 193 -2.22 5.00 16.24
C VAL A 193 -3.18 6.20 16.19
N ILE A 194 -4.33 6.07 15.53
CA ILE A 194 -5.34 7.14 15.41
C ILE A 194 -5.81 7.59 16.80
N TRP A 195 -6.18 6.63 17.66
CA TRP A 195 -6.61 6.91 19.03
C TRP A 195 -5.53 7.66 19.81
N GLY A 196 -4.29 7.13 19.79
CA GLY A 196 -3.16 7.74 20.48
C GLY A 196 -2.78 9.12 19.92
N ARG A 197 -3.04 9.39 18.62
CA ARG A 197 -2.67 10.63 17.91
C ARG A 197 -3.68 11.74 18.10
N TYR A 198 -4.97 11.45 18.04
CA TYR A 198 -6.00 12.48 17.88
C TYR A 198 -7.00 12.58 19.04
N ASN A 199 -7.09 11.57 19.92
CA ASN A 199 -8.01 11.65 21.06
C ASN A 199 -7.52 12.68 22.11
N PRO A 200 -8.31 13.71 22.47
CA PRO A 200 -7.93 14.70 23.47
C PRO A 200 -7.71 14.13 24.87
N GLU A 201 -8.28 12.96 25.19
CA GLU A 201 -8.18 12.33 26.51
C GLU A 201 -6.84 11.61 26.74
N THR A 202 -5.98 11.49 25.73
CA THR A 202 -4.66 10.90 25.94
C THR A 202 -3.77 11.85 26.75
N ARG A 203 -2.92 11.32 27.62
CA ARG A 203 -2.01 12.13 28.46
C ARG A 203 -1.23 13.16 27.64
N ARG A 204 -0.63 12.71 26.53
CA ARG A 204 0.15 13.55 25.61
C ARG A 204 -0.69 14.69 25.02
N ASN A 205 -1.91 14.41 24.58
CA ASN A 205 -2.74 15.42 23.91
C ASN A 205 -3.31 16.43 24.90
N ARG A 206 -3.61 16.02 26.15
CA ARG A 206 -3.96 16.97 27.22
C ARG A 206 -2.83 17.97 27.49
N GLU A 207 -1.58 17.53 27.49
CA GLU A 207 -0.43 18.42 27.67
C GLU A 207 -0.29 19.40 26.50
N ILE A 208 -0.48 18.94 25.27
CA ILE A 208 -0.47 19.80 24.05
C ILE A 208 -1.59 20.85 24.12
N LEU A 209 -2.82 20.43 24.43
CA LEU A 209 -3.98 21.32 24.52
C LEU A 209 -3.83 22.36 25.64
N ARG A 210 -3.24 21.97 26.78
CA ARG A 210 -2.95 22.91 27.87
C ARG A 210 -1.95 23.99 27.45
N ARG A 211 -0.87 23.60 26.77
CA ARG A 211 0.15 24.55 26.28
C ARG A 211 -0.37 25.49 25.20
N ALA A 212 -1.36 25.07 24.41
CA ALA A 212 -1.95 25.89 23.36
C ALA A 212 -3.00 26.90 23.87
N ARG A 213 -3.44 26.79 25.14
CA ARG A 213 -4.38 27.71 25.79
C ARG A 213 -3.69 28.78 26.64
N LEU A 214 -2.38 28.68 26.82
CA LEU A 214 -1.50 29.68 27.44
C LEU A 214 -0.92 30.57 26.34
#